data_AF-A0A450YJA9-F1
#
_entry.id   AF-A0A450YJA9-F1
#
_cell.length_a   1.000
_cell.length_b   1.000
_cell.length_c   1.000
_cell.angle_alpha   90.00
_cell.angle_beta   90.00
_cell.angle_gamma   90.00
#
_symmetry.space_group_name_H-M   'P 1'
#
loop_
_entity.id
_entity.type
_entity.pdbx_description
1 polymer ?
#
loop_
_entity_poly.entity_id
_entity_poly.type
_entity_poly.pdbx_seq_one_letter_code
_entity_poly.pdbx_strand_id
1 'polypeptide(L)'
;MAALTLEQFQTLYQSDPFYSWFGLDHPMMYVAHKAAGGMTSVYRQIGIGCEKLFRTILRDSFGLSDYDVTWSYEITLPTGKMRTLYLDGRVPLNRIPDKNKRDQFHDWMRQSADELGVDAKVFATLAGTVFEVRQGYKSKDSKRQNADIANAATAGLMHIYVVATGIS
;
A
#
# COMPACT_ATOMS: atom_id res chain seq x y z
N MET A 1 -1.35 21.18 19.35
CA MET A 1 -0.08 20.99 18.61
C MET A 1 0.20 22.27 17.83
N ALA A 2 1.38 22.87 17.96
CA ALA A 2 1.75 24.04 17.17
C ALA A 2 1.85 23.67 15.67
N ALA A 3 1.40 24.56 14.78
CA ALA A 3 1.55 24.38 13.35
C ALA A 3 3.04 24.44 12.96
N LEU A 4 3.49 23.56 12.06
CA LEU A 4 4.89 23.52 11.58
C LEU A 4 5.34 24.89 11.07
N THR A 5 6.60 25.26 11.33
CA THR A 5 7.26 26.38 10.63
C THR A 5 7.62 25.96 9.19
N LEU A 6 7.93 26.92 8.32
CA LEU A 6 8.37 26.62 6.95
C LEU A 6 9.64 25.75 6.97
N GLU A 7 10.60 26.07 7.82
CA GLU A 7 11.85 25.32 7.95
C GLU A 7 11.60 23.87 8.42
N GLN A 8 10.72 23.67 9.40
CA GLN A 8 10.32 22.33 9.86
C GLN A 8 9.58 21.56 8.77
N PHE A 9 8.76 22.24 7.96
CA PHE A 9 8.07 21.66 6.81
C PHE A 9 9.07 21.19 5.75
N GLN A 10 10.01 22.05 5.35
CA GLN A 10 11.02 21.73 4.34
C GLN A 10 11.91 20.58 4.79
N THR A 11 12.42 20.63 6.03
CA THR A 11 13.20 19.54 6.64
C THR A 11 12.43 18.22 6.61
N LEU A 12 11.13 18.26 6.97
CA LEU A 12 10.29 17.08 6.95
C LEU A 12 10.17 16.50 5.54
N TYR A 13 9.95 17.29 4.50
CA TYR A 13 9.75 16.76 3.14
C TYR A 13 11.05 16.45 2.39
N GLN A 14 12.14 17.16 2.66
CA GLN A 14 13.47 16.90 2.08
C GLN A 14 14.11 15.62 2.61
N SER A 15 13.75 15.18 3.82
CA SER A 15 14.27 13.93 4.38
C SER A 15 13.89 12.67 3.60
N ASP A 16 12.94 12.78 2.66
CA ASP A 16 12.56 11.68 1.77
C ASP A 16 12.84 12.09 0.31
N PRO A 17 13.80 11.43 -0.37
CA PRO A 17 14.16 11.74 -1.75
C PRO A 17 12.96 11.71 -2.70
N PHE A 18 11.96 10.86 -2.44
CA PHE A 18 10.75 10.80 -3.24
C PHE A 18 9.96 12.11 -3.14
N TYR A 19 9.69 12.60 -1.92
CA TYR A 19 8.94 13.85 -1.74
C TYR A 19 9.71 15.10 -2.17
N SER A 20 11.04 15.10 -2.00
CA SER A 20 11.89 16.20 -2.50
C SER A 20 11.90 16.25 -4.03
N TRP A 21 12.01 15.10 -4.71
CA TRP A 21 11.98 15.04 -6.18
C TRP A 21 10.65 15.54 -6.76
N PHE A 22 9.53 15.26 -6.08
CA PHE A 22 8.22 15.79 -6.44
C PHE A 22 8.01 17.28 -6.08
N GLY A 23 9.00 17.96 -5.47
CA GLY A 23 8.93 19.37 -5.09
C GLY A 23 7.98 19.66 -3.94
N LEU A 24 7.69 18.67 -3.08
CA LEU A 24 6.74 18.82 -1.98
C LEU A 24 7.30 19.65 -0.81
N ASP A 25 8.58 19.97 -0.83
CA ASP A 25 9.28 20.90 0.07
C ASP A 25 9.22 22.36 -0.40
N HIS A 26 8.55 22.66 -1.52
CA HIS A 26 8.47 24.02 -2.03
C HIS A 26 7.66 24.96 -1.09
N PRO A 27 8.06 26.24 -0.90
CA PRO A 27 7.34 27.19 -0.03
C PRO A 27 5.85 27.36 -0.36
N MET A 28 5.46 27.23 -1.64
CA MET A 28 4.04 27.25 -2.04
C MET A 28 3.26 26.04 -1.50
N MET A 29 3.90 24.89 -1.33
CA MET A 29 3.29 23.72 -0.71
C MET A 29 3.04 23.94 0.79
N TYR A 30 3.94 24.67 1.46
CA TYR A 30 3.72 25.11 2.84
C TYR A 30 2.53 26.08 2.97
N VAL A 31 2.38 27.03 2.04
CA VAL A 31 1.21 27.92 2.01
C VAL A 31 -0.08 27.12 1.80
N ALA A 32 -0.08 26.17 0.85
CA ALA A 32 -1.22 25.28 0.61
C ALA A 32 -1.54 24.36 1.80
N HIS A 33 -0.52 23.97 2.58
CA HIS A 33 -0.67 23.21 3.83
C HIS A 33 -1.40 24.02 4.90
N LYS A 34 -0.97 25.28 5.09
CA LYS A 34 -1.58 26.22 6.04
C LYS A 34 -3.00 26.62 5.64
N ALA A 35 -3.28 26.71 4.33
CA ALA A 35 -4.60 27.06 3.78
C ALA A 35 -5.60 25.88 3.69
N ALA A 36 -5.27 24.71 4.29
CA ALA A 36 -6.20 23.62 4.59
C ALA A 36 -6.85 22.85 3.40
N GLY A 37 -6.19 22.66 2.24
CA GLY A 37 -6.83 21.80 1.21
C GLY A 37 -5.97 21.23 0.09
N GLY A 38 -5.08 22.01 -0.54
CA GLY A 38 -4.42 21.59 -1.78
C GLY A 38 -3.51 20.37 -1.64
N MET A 39 -2.75 20.34 -0.55
CA MET A 39 -1.78 19.29 -0.25
C MET A 39 -2.40 17.89 -0.16
N THR A 40 -3.56 17.74 0.50
CA THR A 40 -4.22 16.43 0.67
C THR A 40 -4.65 15.82 -0.66
N SER A 41 -5.03 16.65 -1.64
CA SER A 41 -5.35 16.19 -2.99
C SER A 41 -4.12 15.67 -3.72
N VAL A 42 -2.99 16.37 -3.61
CA VAL A 42 -1.70 15.97 -4.22
C VAL A 42 -1.22 14.62 -3.67
N TYR A 43 -1.20 14.44 -2.35
CA TYR A 43 -0.82 13.16 -1.75
C TYR A 43 -1.71 12.01 -2.22
N ARG A 44 -3.01 12.26 -2.35
CA ARG A 44 -3.95 11.25 -2.85
C ARG A 44 -3.64 10.85 -4.29
N GLN A 45 -3.36 11.80 -5.17
CA GLN A 45 -3.02 11.50 -6.56
C GLN A 45 -1.69 10.76 -6.68
N ILE A 46 -0.70 11.12 -5.87
CA ILE A 46 0.57 10.39 -5.78
C ILE A 46 0.31 8.95 -5.31
N GLY A 47 -0.50 8.75 -4.27
CA GLY A 47 -0.89 7.42 -3.80
C GLY A 47 -1.56 6.57 -4.89
N ILE A 48 -2.53 7.14 -5.60
CA ILE A 48 -3.20 6.48 -6.75
C ILE A 48 -2.18 6.13 -7.85
N GLY A 49 -1.21 7.01 -8.10
CA GLY A 49 -0.13 6.77 -9.05
C GLY A 49 0.77 5.60 -8.63
N CYS A 50 1.18 5.55 -7.37
CA CYS A 50 1.97 4.47 -6.80
C CYS A 50 1.22 3.13 -6.85
N GLU A 51 -0.06 3.11 -6.49
CA GLU A 51 -0.93 1.92 -6.59
C GLU A 51 -0.98 1.38 -8.02
N LYS A 52 -1.20 2.26 -9.01
CA LYS A 52 -1.22 1.89 -10.43
C LYS A 52 0.13 1.37 -10.94
N LEU A 53 1.22 2.01 -10.52
CA LEU A 53 2.57 1.58 -10.86
C LEU A 53 2.85 0.20 -10.26
N PHE A 54 2.52 0.00 -8.99
CA PHE A 54 2.70 -1.28 -8.30
C PHE A 54 1.94 -2.41 -9.00
N ARG A 55 0.65 -2.21 -9.33
CA ARG A 55 -0.13 -3.20 -10.09
C ARG A 55 0.49 -3.49 -11.46
N THR A 56 1.02 -2.48 -12.13
CA THR A 56 1.73 -2.67 -13.41
C THR A 56 2.98 -3.52 -13.24
N ILE A 57 3.80 -3.25 -12.21
CA ILE A 57 4.97 -4.07 -11.89
C ILE A 57 4.58 -5.52 -11.64
N LEU A 58 3.50 -5.79 -10.88
CA LEU A 58 3.03 -7.15 -10.63
C LEU A 58 2.60 -7.85 -11.94
N ARG A 59 1.85 -7.16 -12.80
CA ARG A 59 1.43 -7.71 -14.11
C ARG A 59 2.62 -8.06 -14.98
N ASP A 60 3.55 -7.13 -15.16
CA ASP A 60 4.68 -7.30 -16.06
C ASP A 60 5.68 -8.34 -15.51
N SER A 61 5.88 -8.35 -14.20
CA SER A 61 6.79 -9.29 -13.54
C SER A 61 6.25 -10.72 -13.60
N PHE A 62 4.96 -10.92 -13.36
CA PHE A 62 4.36 -12.26 -13.20
C PHE A 62 3.45 -12.68 -14.35
N GLY A 63 3.31 -11.90 -15.42
CA GLY A 63 2.44 -12.20 -16.55
C GLY A 63 0.95 -12.24 -16.17
N LEU A 64 0.52 -11.40 -15.23
CA LEU A 64 -0.84 -11.36 -14.69
C LEU A 64 -1.74 -10.39 -15.45
N SER A 65 -3.05 -10.64 -15.43
CA SER A 65 -4.04 -9.71 -15.99
C SER A 65 -4.40 -8.60 -15.01
N ASP A 66 -5.09 -7.55 -15.49
CA ASP A 66 -5.67 -6.50 -14.63
C ASP A 66 -6.61 -7.05 -13.55
N TYR A 67 -7.35 -8.11 -13.91
CA TYR A 67 -8.25 -8.77 -12.99
C TYR A 67 -7.48 -9.48 -11.86
N ASP A 68 -6.37 -10.14 -12.18
CA ASP A 68 -5.60 -10.91 -11.21
C ASP A 68 -4.94 -10.01 -10.15
N VAL A 69 -4.50 -8.81 -10.54
CA VAL A 69 -3.83 -7.85 -9.66
C VAL A 69 -4.78 -6.93 -8.90
N THR A 70 -6.08 -7.03 -9.16
CA THR A 70 -7.11 -6.27 -8.45
C THR A 70 -7.80 -7.17 -7.43
N TRP A 71 -8.03 -6.65 -6.23
CA TRP A 71 -8.80 -7.37 -5.22
C TRP A 71 -9.69 -6.44 -4.43
N SER A 72 -10.89 -6.92 -4.17
CA SER A 72 -11.85 -6.27 -3.31
C SER A 72 -12.71 -7.29 -2.60
N TYR A 73 -13.32 -6.88 -1.49
CA TYR A 73 -14.29 -7.68 -0.76
C TYR A 73 -15.32 -6.76 -0.12
N GLU A 74 -16.49 -7.29 0.20
CA GLU A 74 -17.56 -6.51 0.82
C GLU A 74 -17.63 -6.78 2.32
N ILE A 75 -17.87 -5.70 3.07
CA ILE A 75 -18.19 -5.77 4.49
C ILE A 75 -19.57 -5.17 4.75
N THR A 76 -20.28 -5.75 5.71
CA THR A 76 -21.50 -5.17 6.25
C THR A 76 -21.12 -4.22 7.38
N LEU A 77 -21.47 -2.95 7.24
CA LEU A 77 -21.29 -1.96 8.30
C LEU A 77 -22.29 -2.22 9.45
N PRO A 78 -22.03 -1.73 10.67
CA PRO A 78 -22.99 -1.80 11.78
C PRO A 78 -24.36 -1.19 11.46
N THR A 79 -24.41 -0.31 10.46
CA THR A 79 -25.64 0.32 9.94
C THR A 79 -26.43 -0.57 8.99
N GLY A 80 -25.98 -1.80 8.71
CA GLY A 80 -26.57 -2.73 7.75
C GLY A 80 -26.23 -2.43 6.28
N LYS A 81 -25.48 -1.35 6.00
CA LYS A 81 -25.05 -1.02 4.64
C LYS A 81 -23.84 -1.84 4.21
N MET A 82 -23.84 -2.29 2.97
CA MET A 82 -22.67 -2.93 2.34
C MET A 82 -21.64 -1.87 1.92
N ARG A 83 -20.36 -2.18 2.14
CA ARG A 83 -19.23 -1.38 1.67
C ARG A 83 -18.19 -2.29 1.05
N THR A 84 -17.79 -1.99 -0.19
CA THR A 84 -16.66 -2.63 -0.84
C THR A 84 -15.36 -2.01 -0.36
N LEU A 85 -14.41 -2.85 0.06
CA LEU A 85 -13.05 -2.49 0.39
C LEU A 85 -12.13 -3.03 -0.70
N TYR A 86 -11.16 -2.23 -1.09
CA TYR A 86 -10.15 -2.56 -2.09
C TYR A 86 -8.80 -2.71 -1.41
N LEU A 87 -7.93 -3.52 -2.02
CA LEU A 87 -6.52 -3.65 -1.64
C LEU A 87 -5.64 -3.26 -2.85
N ASP A 88 -4.45 -2.75 -2.56
CA ASP A 88 -3.58 -2.13 -3.57
C ASP A 88 -3.04 -3.13 -4.60
N GLY A 89 -2.98 -4.42 -4.27
CA GLY A 89 -2.61 -5.44 -5.25
C GLY A 89 -2.94 -6.87 -4.81
N ARG A 90 -2.89 -7.79 -5.76
CA ARG A 90 -3.04 -9.23 -5.53
C ARG A 90 -2.13 -10.03 -6.47
N VAL A 91 -1.62 -11.14 -5.97
CA VAL A 91 -0.92 -12.14 -6.79
C VAL A 91 -1.49 -13.51 -6.44
N PRO A 92 -2.39 -14.06 -7.28
CA PRO A 92 -2.85 -15.43 -7.14
C PRO A 92 -1.79 -16.38 -7.71
N LEU A 93 -1.31 -17.32 -6.90
CA LEU A 93 -0.18 -18.17 -7.26
C LEU A 93 -0.48 -19.03 -8.50
N ASN A 94 -1.70 -19.55 -8.60
CA ASN A 94 -2.14 -20.38 -9.73
C ASN A 94 -2.33 -19.60 -11.04
N ARG A 95 -2.27 -18.26 -11.01
CA ARG A 95 -2.40 -17.39 -12.18
C ARG A 95 -1.05 -17.00 -12.78
N ILE A 96 0.05 -17.23 -12.08
CA ILE A 96 1.39 -17.02 -12.62
C ILE A 96 1.68 -18.13 -13.64
N PRO A 97 1.81 -17.81 -14.96
CA PRO A 97 1.95 -18.81 -16.01
C PRO A 97 3.36 -19.42 -16.06
N ASP A 98 4.38 -18.60 -15.78
CA ASP A 98 5.78 -19.05 -15.71
C ASP A 98 6.02 -19.83 -14.41
N LYS A 99 6.32 -21.12 -14.54
CA LYS A 99 6.57 -22.00 -13.39
C LYS A 99 7.73 -21.52 -12.52
N ASN A 100 8.83 -21.07 -13.12
CA ASN A 100 10.01 -20.65 -12.36
C ASN A 100 9.71 -19.41 -11.53
N LYS A 101 9.02 -18.42 -12.13
CA LYS A 101 8.58 -17.22 -11.40
C LYS A 101 7.57 -17.56 -10.30
N ARG A 102 6.68 -18.53 -10.57
CA ARG A 102 5.71 -19.02 -9.58
C ARG A 102 6.39 -19.68 -8.39
N ASP A 103 7.38 -20.53 -8.64
CA ASP A 103 8.15 -21.19 -7.57
C ASP A 103 8.92 -20.14 -6.75
N GLN A 104 9.58 -19.18 -7.42
CA GLN A 104 10.27 -18.06 -6.76
C GLN A 104 9.32 -17.23 -5.88
N PHE A 105 8.14 -16.89 -6.41
CA PHE A 105 7.14 -16.14 -5.65
C PHE A 105 6.62 -16.95 -4.45
N HIS A 106 6.37 -18.25 -4.62
CA HIS A 106 5.95 -19.12 -3.53
C HIS A 106 7.01 -19.26 -2.43
N ASP A 107 8.28 -19.35 -2.79
CA ASP A 107 9.36 -19.40 -1.81
C ASP A 107 9.50 -18.07 -1.06
N TRP A 108 9.35 -16.94 -1.76
CA TRP A 108 9.25 -15.63 -1.11
C TRP A 108 8.03 -15.53 -0.17
N MET A 109 6.87 -16.07 -0.57
CA MET A 109 5.68 -16.14 0.28
C MET A 109 5.98 -16.94 1.56
N ARG A 110 6.70 -18.07 1.45
CA ARG A 110 7.08 -18.90 2.59
C ARG A 110 7.99 -18.13 3.55
N GLN A 111 9.04 -17.50 3.03
CA GLN A 111 9.96 -16.69 3.85
C GLN A 111 9.22 -15.56 4.57
N SER A 112 8.34 -14.86 3.85
CA SER A 112 7.52 -13.79 4.44
C SER A 112 6.56 -14.33 5.50
N ALA A 113 6.03 -15.55 5.33
CA ALA A 113 5.12 -16.18 6.28
C ALA A 113 5.84 -16.60 7.56
N ASP A 114 7.05 -17.13 7.42
CA ASP A 114 7.91 -17.49 8.55
C ASP A 114 8.29 -16.25 9.37
N GLU A 115 8.66 -15.14 8.71
CA GLU A 115 8.95 -13.85 9.36
C GLU A 115 7.74 -13.29 10.13
N LEU A 116 6.54 -13.49 9.60
CA LEU A 116 5.28 -13.07 10.23
C LEU A 116 4.77 -14.06 11.28
N GLY A 117 5.44 -15.20 11.48
CA GLY A 117 5.04 -16.25 12.42
C GLY A 117 3.74 -16.96 12.02
N VAL A 118 3.43 -17.03 10.72
CA VAL A 118 2.27 -17.77 10.20
C VAL A 118 2.51 -19.26 10.35
N ASP A 119 1.57 -19.97 10.98
CA ASP A 119 1.67 -21.42 11.14
C ASP A 119 1.73 -22.15 9.78
N ALA A 120 2.57 -23.18 9.68
CA ALA A 120 2.79 -23.91 8.43
C ALA A 120 1.51 -24.53 7.86
N LYS A 121 0.53 -24.92 8.69
CA LYS A 121 -0.76 -25.43 8.23
C LYS A 121 -1.62 -24.33 7.63
N VAL A 122 -1.54 -23.11 8.17
CA VAL A 122 -2.20 -21.93 7.59
C VAL A 122 -1.53 -21.57 6.27
N PHE A 123 -0.19 -21.57 6.22
CA PHE A 123 0.54 -21.29 4.98
C PHE A 123 0.12 -22.26 3.85
N ALA A 124 -0.04 -23.55 4.16
CA ALA A 124 -0.44 -24.55 3.19
C ALA A 124 -1.83 -24.33 2.55
N THR A 125 -2.69 -23.50 3.14
CA THR A 125 -4.02 -23.17 2.56
C THR A 125 -4.01 -21.89 1.73
N LEU A 126 -2.91 -21.13 1.72
CA LEU A 126 -2.82 -19.86 1.02
C LEU A 126 -2.78 -20.06 -0.51
N ALA A 127 -3.65 -19.36 -1.21
CA ALA A 127 -3.72 -19.37 -2.67
C ALA A 127 -2.88 -18.27 -3.35
N GLY A 128 -2.21 -17.43 -2.56
CA GLY A 128 -1.47 -16.26 -3.03
C GLY A 128 -1.39 -15.17 -1.96
N THR A 129 -1.08 -13.95 -2.42
CA THR A 129 -0.86 -12.80 -1.55
C THR A 129 -1.71 -11.62 -1.97
N VAL A 130 -2.17 -10.85 -0.99
CA VAL A 130 -2.73 -9.50 -1.21
C VAL A 130 -1.85 -8.45 -0.56
N PHE A 131 -1.79 -7.30 -1.19
CA PHE A 131 -0.86 -6.24 -0.88
C PHE A 131 -1.59 -4.95 -0.53
N GLU A 132 -1.07 -4.27 0.48
CA GLU A 132 -1.35 -2.87 0.76
C GLU A 132 -0.04 -2.10 0.63
N VAL A 133 0.02 -1.17 -0.32
CA VAL A 133 1.19 -0.35 -0.65
C VAL A 133 1.09 0.96 0.11
N ARG A 134 1.91 1.10 1.14
CA ARG A 134 1.96 2.35 1.90
C ARG A 134 3.06 3.23 1.35
N GLN A 135 2.70 4.13 0.44
CA GLN A 135 3.46 5.32 0.07
C GLN A 135 2.52 6.54 0.12
N GLY A 136 2.87 7.57 0.90
CA GLY A 136 2.15 8.86 0.78
C GLY A 136 1.79 9.59 2.07
N TYR A 137 1.89 8.96 3.24
CA TYR A 137 1.37 9.58 4.47
C TYR A 137 2.48 9.99 5.45
N LYS A 138 3.26 11.01 5.09
CA LYS A 138 3.84 11.91 6.12
C LYS A 138 2.75 12.70 6.85
N SER A 139 1.51 12.72 6.35
CA SER A 139 0.37 13.19 7.12
C SER A 139 0.05 12.19 8.22
N LYS A 140 0.05 12.65 9.47
CA LYS A 140 -0.40 11.95 10.68
C LYS A 140 -1.89 11.56 10.65
N ASP A 141 -2.36 10.89 9.59
CA ASP A 141 -3.74 10.36 9.52
C ASP A 141 -3.74 8.94 10.11
N SER A 142 -3.59 8.86 11.44
CA SER A 142 -3.66 7.62 12.20
C SER A 142 -5.00 6.90 12.04
N LYS A 143 -6.06 7.60 11.61
CA LYS A 143 -7.36 6.99 11.30
C LYS A 143 -7.31 6.13 10.05
N ARG A 144 -6.59 6.55 9.01
CA ARG A 144 -6.39 5.74 7.80
C ARG A 144 -5.52 4.52 8.07
N GLN A 145 -4.40 4.71 8.78
CA GLN A 145 -3.56 3.57 9.18
C GLN A 145 -4.33 2.48 9.93
N ASN A 146 -5.17 2.86 10.89
CA ASN A 146 -5.96 1.91 11.67
C ASN A 146 -7.08 1.26 10.85
N ALA A 147 -7.70 2.01 9.92
CA ALA A 147 -8.71 1.45 9.02
C ALA A 147 -8.09 0.43 8.06
N ASP A 148 -6.91 0.70 7.54
CA ASP A 148 -6.18 -0.17 6.62
C ASP A 148 -5.60 -1.41 7.35
N ILE A 149 -5.28 -1.27 8.65
CA ILE A 149 -4.94 -2.41 9.54
C ILE A 149 -6.14 -3.33 9.75
N ALA A 150 -7.30 -2.74 10.05
CA ALA A 150 -8.55 -3.50 10.20
C ALA A 150 -8.99 -4.16 8.88
N ASN A 151 -8.77 -3.50 7.73
CA ASN A 151 -9.06 -4.02 6.40
C ASN A 151 -8.24 -5.30 6.11
N ALA A 152 -6.92 -5.25 6.32
CA ALA A 152 -6.10 -6.43 6.07
C ALA A 152 -6.34 -7.58 7.06
N ALA A 153 -6.86 -7.33 8.27
CA ALA A 153 -7.14 -8.44 9.20
C ALA A 153 -8.32 -9.35 8.74
N THR A 154 -9.14 -8.92 7.76
CA THR A 154 -10.44 -9.55 7.47
C THR A 154 -10.44 -10.46 6.23
N ALA A 155 -9.49 -10.36 5.30
CA ALA A 155 -9.68 -10.90 3.95
C ALA A 155 -9.29 -12.39 3.73
N GLY A 156 -8.96 -13.16 4.77
CA GLY A 156 -8.75 -14.62 4.67
C GLY A 156 -7.61 -15.05 3.73
N LEU A 157 -6.71 -14.13 3.37
CA LEU A 157 -5.51 -14.35 2.55
C LEU A 157 -4.27 -13.92 3.33
N MET A 158 -3.07 -14.23 2.84
CA MET A 158 -1.86 -13.68 3.43
C MET A 158 -1.75 -12.20 3.08
N HIS A 159 -1.74 -11.36 4.12
CA HIS A 159 -1.64 -9.93 4.00
C HIS A 159 -0.21 -9.48 4.22
N ILE A 160 0.39 -8.91 3.19
CA ILE A 160 1.71 -8.31 3.28
C ILE A 160 1.57 -6.80 3.11
N TYR A 161 1.97 -6.09 4.16
CA TYR A 161 2.15 -4.64 4.09
C TYR A 161 3.48 -4.36 3.41
N VAL A 162 3.42 -3.88 2.17
CA VAL A 162 4.61 -3.32 1.54
C VAL A 162 4.68 -1.87 1.98
N VAL A 163 5.38 -1.66 3.09
CA VAL A 163 5.84 -0.34 3.48
C VAL A 163 7.09 -0.08 2.65
N ALA A 164 6.96 0.68 1.58
CA ALA A 164 8.13 1.18 0.85
C ALA A 164 8.81 2.32 1.66
N THR A 165 9.16 2.08 2.92
CA THR A 165 10.16 2.94 3.57
C THR A 165 11.43 2.82 2.74
N GLY A 166 11.96 3.97 2.36
CA GLY A 166 12.95 4.13 1.30
C GLY A 166 14.03 3.04 1.27
N ILE A 167 14.42 2.71 0.05
CA ILE A 167 15.70 2.10 -0.27
C ILE A 167 16.76 2.75 0.62
N SER A 168 17.29 1.96 1.56
CA SER A 168 18.54 2.25 2.28
C SER A 168 19.54 1.16 1.93
#